data_AF-A0AAV5XI41-F1
#
_entry.id   AF-A0AAV5XI41-F1
#
_cell.length_a   1.000
_cell.length_b   1.000
_cell.length_c   1.000
_cell.angle_alpha   90.00
_cell.angle_beta   90.00
_cell.angle_gamma   90.00
#
_symmetry.space_group_name_H-M   'P 1'
#
loop_
_entity.id
_entity.type
_entity.pdbx_description
1 polymer ?
#
loop_
_entity_poly.entity_id
_entity_poly.type
_entity_poly.pdbx_seq_one_letter_code
_entity_poly.pdbx_strand_id
1 'polypeptide(L)'
;MTTEAELGRIDRFESEDFTAAEKAVLRFTEAFYRDHRAIPDAVWDDLKRHYAEPEIIELAWTIAAYIMLGKLIRAFRIPYGDEATEDHSPQPGQPQTARTRTAPPRVEERA
;
A
#
# COMPACT_ATOMS: atom_id res chain seq x y z
N MET A 1 -1.16 22.26 -0.76
CA MET A 1 -0.18 21.59 -1.62
C MET A 1 0.82 20.98 -0.66
N THR A 2 0.80 19.65 -0.53
CA THR A 2 1.65 18.97 0.45
C THR A 2 3.09 19.03 -0.04
N THR A 3 3.95 19.70 0.70
CA THR A 3 5.38 19.82 0.40
C THR A 3 6.12 18.53 0.77
N GLU A 4 7.25 18.24 0.12
CA GLU A 4 8.09 17.07 0.44
C GLU A 4 8.47 17.00 1.93
N ALA A 5 8.63 18.17 2.55
CA ALA A 5 8.91 18.31 3.98
C ALA A 5 7.76 17.78 4.87
N GLU A 6 6.51 17.90 4.44
CA GLU A 6 5.34 17.38 5.17
C GLU A 6 5.25 15.85 5.07
N LEU A 7 5.74 15.26 3.97
CA LEU A 7 5.80 13.80 3.81
C LEU A 7 6.75 13.16 4.82
N GLY A 8 7.92 13.76 5.04
CA GLY A 8 8.92 13.27 6.01
C GLY A 8 8.50 13.37 7.49
N ARG A 9 7.40 14.07 7.79
CA ARG A 9 6.80 14.12 9.14
C ARG A 9 5.90 12.91 9.39
N ILE A 10 5.36 12.28 8.36
CA ILE A 10 4.48 11.11 8.49
C ILE A 10 5.22 9.95 9.14
N ASP A 11 6.51 9.73 8.83
CA ASP A 11 7.29 8.64 9.45
C ASP A 11 7.48 8.80 10.96
N ARG A 12 7.38 10.03 11.47
CA ARG A 12 7.53 10.36 12.90
C ARG A 12 6.25 10.95 13.49
N PHE A 13 5.09 10.63 12.89
CA PHE A 13 3.82 11.29 13.16
C PHE A 13 3.44 11.32 14.66
N GLU A 14 3.87 10.33 15.43
CA GLU A 14 3.65 10.30 16.89
C GLU A 14 4.28 11.52 17.60
N SER A 15 5.47 11.93 17.17
CA SER A 15 6.22 13.06 17.74
C SER A 15 5.97 14.41 17.07
N GLU A 16 5.19 14.43 15.99
CA GLU A 16 4.96 15.61 15.17
C GLU A 16 3.62 16.28 15.52
N ASP A 17 3.46 17.54 15.11
CA ASP A 17 2.25 18.35 15.31
C ASP A 17 1.11 17.93 14.35
N PHE A 18 0.64 16.70 14.49
CA PHE A 18 -0.63 16.22 13.96
C PHE A 18 -1.69 16.26 15.06
N THR A 19 -2.95 16.46 14.68
CA THR A 19 -4.08 16.36 15.59
C THR A 19 -4.24 14.92 16.11
N ALA A 20 -4.90 14.75 17.25
CA ALA A 20 -5.16 13.43 17.81
C ALA A 20 -5.92 12.52 16.81
N ALA A 21 -6.88 13.10 16.08
CA ALA A 21 -7.64 12.40 15.05
C ALA A 21 -6.76 11.93 13.88
N GLU A 22 -5.88 12.79 13.36
CA GLU A 22 -4.92 12.41 12.30
C GLU A 22 -3.97 11.31 12.78
N LYS A 23 -3.44 11.40 14.01
CA LYS A 23 -2.60 10.34 14.58
C LYS A 23 -3.33 9.01 14.72
N ALA A 24 -4.62 9.02 15.07
CA ALA A 24 -5.44 7.81 15.11
C ALA A 24 -5.56 7.14 13.74
N VAL A 25 -5.78 7.91 12.68
CA VAL A 25 -5.82 7.41 11.30
C VAL A 25 -4.47 6.86 10.87
N LEU A 26 -3.37 7.53 11.21
CA LEU A 26 -2.02 7.07 10.87
C LEU A 26 -1.64 5.77 11.60
N ARG A 27 -1.97 5.65 12.89
CA ARG A 27 -1.85 4.38 13.64
C ARG A 27 -2.64 3.25 12.99
N PHE A 28 -3.89 3.52 12.62
CA PHE A 28 -4.71 2.56 11.91
C PHE A 28 -4.10 2.18 10.56
N THR A 29 -3.61 3.15 9.80
CA THR A 29 -2.96 2.93 8.50
C THR A 29 -1.74 2.01 8.65
N GLU A 30 -0.89 2.24 9.66
CA GLU A 30 0.29 1.38 9.91
C GLU A 30 -0.13 -0.05 10.28
N ALA A 31 -1.08 -0.20 11.21
CA ALA A 31 -1.57 -1.51 11.64
C ALA A 31 -2.22 -2.29 10.48
N PHE A 32 -3.07 -1.61 9.71
CA PHE A 32 -3.79 -2.19 8.56
C PHE A 32 -2.82 -2.60 7.45
N TYR A 33 -1.80 -1.78 7.15
CA TYR A 33 -0.76 -2.10 6.18
C TYR A 33 0.10 -3.30 6.61
N ARG A 34 0.47 -3.35 7.91
CA ARG A 34 1.32 -4.40 8.47
C ARG A 34 0.63 -5.76 8.51
N ASP A 35 -0.54 -5.85 9.13
CA ASP A 35 -1.39 -7.05 9.12
C ASP A 35 -2.85 -6.68 9.44
N HIS A 36 -3.65 -6.46 8.40
CA HIS A 36 -5.08 -6.16 8.50
C HIS A 36 -5.91 -7.21 9.27
N ARG A 37 -5.39 -8.42 9.52
CA ARG A 37 -6.08 -9.48 10.26
C ARG A 37 -5.88 -9.37 11.78
N ALA A 38 -4.92 -8.56 12.22
CA ALA A 38 -4.45 -8.50 13.60
C ALA A 38 -4.32 -7.04 14.09
N ILE A 39 -5.30 -6.20 13.78
CA ILE A 39 -5.35 -4.81 14.24
C ILE A 39 -5.77 -4.81 15.71
N PRO A 40 -4.99 -4.22 16.64
CA PRO A 40 -5.33 -4.19 18.05
C PRO A 40 -6.63 -3.42 18.32
N ASP A 41 -7.44 -3.89 19.27
CA ASP A 41 -8.70 -3.23 19.67
C ASP A 41 -8.48 -1.77 20.08
N ALA A 42 -7.35 -1.47 20.73
CA ALA A 42 -6.99 -0.11 21.13
C ALA A 42 -6.90 0.86 19.93
N VAL A 43 -6.53 0.38 18.73
CA VAL A 43 -6.48 1.20 17.50
C VAL A 43 -7.89 1.49 16.99
N TRP A 44 -8.79 0.50 17.06
CA TRP A 44 -10.20 0.70 16.71
C TRP A 44 -10.90 1.65 17.69
N ASP A 45 -10.63 1.49 18.99
CA ASP A 45 -11.18 2.36 20.03
C ASP A 45 -10.69 3.80 19.87
N ASP A 46 -9.43 4.00 19.47
CA ASP A 46 -8.87 5.32 19.20
C ASP A 46 -9.56 6.00 18.01
N LEU A 47 -9.77 5.28 16.91
CA LEU A 47 -10.53 5.78 15.75
C LEU A 47 -11.96 6.19 16.13
N LYS A 48 -12.67 5.35 16.88
CA LYS A 48 -14.07 5.58 17.30
C LYS A 48 -14.24 6.79 18.22
N ARG A 49 -13.16 7.29 18.84
CA ARG A 49 -13.20 8.54 19.61
C ARG A 49 -13.26 9.79 18.72
N HIS A 50 -12.86 9.67 17.46
CA HIS A 50 -12.69 10.80 16.55
C HIS A 50 -13.64 10.76 15.35
N TYR A 51 -14.03 9.56 14.91
CA TYR A 51 -14.81 9.36 13.69
C TYR A 51 -16.01 8.47 13.94
N ALA A 52 -17.11 8.75 13.23
CA ALA A 52 -18.26 7.88 13.18
C ALA A 52 -17.96 6.63 12.33
N GLU A 53 -18.75 5.57 12.52
CA GLU A 53 -18.56 4.31 11.82
C GLU A 53 -18.55 4.43 10.28
N PRO A 54 -19.43 5.22 9.62
CA PRO A 54 -19.34 5.42 8.17
C PRO A 54 -18.03 6.06 7.72
N GLU A 55 -17.52 7.03 8.48
CA GLU A 55 -16.25 7.71 8.18
C GLU A 55 -15.06 6.74 8.34
N ILE A 56 -15.10 5.86 9.35
CA ILE A 56 -14.09 4.81 9.53
C ILE A 56 -14.06 3.85 8.33
N ILE A 57 -15.23 3.50 7.79
CA ILE A 57 -15.33 2.64 6.59
C ILE A 57 -14.71 3.35 5.37
N GLU A 58 -15.00 4.63 5.16
CA GLU A 58 -14.42 5.42 4.07
C GLU A 58 -12.90 5.57 4.19
N LEU A 59 -12.40 5.79 5.41
CA LEU A 59 -10.97 5.82 5.70
C LEU A 59 -10.31 4.48 5.36
N ALA A 60 -10.88 3.36 5.84
CA ALA A 60 -10.37 2.03 5.56
C ALA A 60 -10.36 1.71 4.06
N TRP A 61 -11.42 2.09 3.34
CA TRP A 61 -11.50 1.93 1.89
C TRP A 61 -10.40 2.71 1.16
N THR A 62 -10.20 3.96 1.54
CA THR A 62 -9.17 4.83 0.97
C THR A 62 -7.77 4.23 1.20
N ILE A 63 -7.47 3.84 2.43
CA ILE A 63 -6.20 3.21 2.80
C ILE A 63 -5.97 1.94 1.97
N ALA A 64 -6.97 1.05 1.90
CA ALA A 64 -6.86 -0.19 1.14
C ALA A 64 -6.60 0.05 -0.36
N ALA A 65 -7.26 1.06 -0.95
CA ALA A 65 -7.06 1.41 -2.35
C ALA A 65 -5.62 1.83 -2.66
N TYR A 66 -5.00 2.65 -1.79
CA TYR A 66 -3.61 3.08 -1.98
C TYR A 66 -2.60 1.95 -1.72
N ILE A 67 -2.87 1.07 -0.76
CA ILE A 67 -2.05 -0.14 -0.55
C ILE A 67 -2.07 -1.03 -1.79
N MET A 68 -3.24 -1.24 -2.39
CA MET A 68 -3.38 -1.99 -3.64
C MET A 68 -2.67 -1.28 -4.79
N LEU A 69 -2.82 0.04 -4.91
CA LEU A 69 -2.18 0.81 -5.97
C LEU A 69 -0.66 0.68 -5.91
N GLY A 70 -0.04 0.79 -4.73
CA GLY A 70 1.40 0.58 -4.57
C GLY A 70 1.86 -0.80 -5.02
N LYS A 71 1.06 -1.84 -4.77
CA LYS A 71 1.32 -3.21 -5.28
C LYS A 71 1.23 -3.28 -6.80
N LEU A 72 0.27 -2.61 -7.41
CA LEU A 72 0.10 -2.58 -8.87
C LEU A 72 1.23 -1.83 -9.57
N ILE A 73 1.62 -0.66 -9.04
CA ILE A 73 2.76 0.14 -9.52
C ILE A 73 4.02 -0.75 -9.57
N ARG A 74 4.30 -1.45 -8.47
CA ARG A 74 5.43 -2.38 -8.40
C ARG A 74 5.30 -3.57 -9.34
N ALA A 75 4.12 -4.21 -9.40
CA ALA A 75 3.90 -5.39 -10.23
C ALA A 75 4.06 -5.10 -11.72
N PHE A 76 3.65 -3.90 -12.16
CA PHE A 76 3.76 -3.47 -13.55
C PHE A 76 5.05 -2.72 -13.87
N ARG A 77 5.96 -2.56 -12.91
CA ARG A 77 7.21 -1.79 -13.07
C ARG A 77 6.95 -0.40 -13.64
N ILE A 78 5.89 0.24 -13.15
CA ILE A 78 5.61 1.64 -13.50
C ILE A 78 6.72 2.47 -12.87
N PRO A 79 7.46 3.30 -13.63
CA PRO A 79 8.52 4.12 -13.05
C PRO A 79 7.94 5.16 -12.08
N TYR A 80 8.62 5.39 -10.95
CA TYR A 80 8.26 6.39 -9.95
C TYR A 80 9.52 7.00 -9.30
N GLY A 81 9.43 8.23 -8.80
CA GLY A 81 10.58 8.94 -8.22
C GLY A 81 11.69 9.20 -9.24
N ASP A 82 12.94 9.19 -8.80
CA ASP A 82 14.12 9.41 -9.65
C ASP A 82 14.38 8.25 -10.62
N GLU A 83 13.77 7.08 -10.37
CA GLU A 83 13.81 5.88 -11.22
C GLU A 83 13.08 6.11 -12.56
N ALA A 84 12.22 7.14 -12.67
CA ALA A 84 11.57 7.52 -13.93
C ALA A 84 12.55 7.86 -15.05
N THR A 85 13.81 8.14 -14.71
CA THR A 85 14.91 8.44 -15.64
C THR A 85 15.82 7.25 -15.93
N GLU A 86 15.68 6.15 -15.20
CA GLU A 86 16.52 4.97 -15.34
C GLU A 86 15.87 3.94 -16.27
N ASP A 87 16.62 3.49 -17.26
CA ASP A 87 16.22 2.42 -18.18
C ASP A 87 16.01 1.13 -17.39
N HIS A 88 14.75 0.72 -17.22
CA HIS A 88 14.32 -0.50 -16.52
C HIS A 88 14.63 -1.79 -17.31
N SER A 89 15.62 -1.75 -18.20
CA SER A 89 16.29 -2.93 -18.74
C SER A 89 16.58 -3.93 -17.61
N PRO A 90 16.24 -5.21 -17.77
CA PRO A 90 16.43 -6.21 -16.72
C PRO A 90 17.90 -6.27 -16.31
N GLN A 91 18.17 -6.02 -15.03
CA GLN A 91 19.54 -6.06 -14.52
C GLN A 91 20.09 -7.50 -14.55
N PRO A 92 21.34 -7.70 -15.02
CA PRO A 92 21.97 -9.02 -15.02
C PRO A 92 22.07 -9.55 -13.58
N GLY A 93 21.36 -10.65 -13.29
CA GLY A 93 21.49 -11.38 -12.02
C GLY A 93 20.34 -11.23 -11.03
N GLN A 94 19.31 -10.42 -11.28
CA GLN A 94 18.09 -10.54 -10.49
C GLN A 94 17.34 -11.82 -10.88
N PRO A 95 17.00 -12.71 -9.93
CA PRO A 95 16.20 -13.88 -10.24
C PRO A 95 14.85 -13.40 -10.77
N GLN A 96 14.65 -13.53 -12.08
CA GLN A 96 13.33 -13.51 -12.67
C GLN A 96 12.58 -14.65 -12.01
N THR A 97 11.65 -14.33 -11.12
CA THR A 97 10.62 -15.27 -10.71
C THR A 97 9.89 -15.63 -11.99
N ALA A 98 10.34 -16.74 -12.59
CA ALA A 98 9.88 -17.19 -13.88
C ALA A 98 8.36 -17.32 -13.77
N ARG A 99 7.63 -16.48 -14.51
CA ARG A 99 6.26 -16.83 -14.84
C ARG A 99 6.37 -18.14 -15.59
N THR A 100 6.11 -19.26 -14.93
CA THR A 100 5.83 -20.52 -15.60
C THR A 100 4.63 -20.23 -16.48
N ARG A 101 4.91 -19.96 -17.76
CA ARG A 101 3.89 -19.87 -18.79
C ARG A 101 3.38 -21.28 -18.97
N THR A 102 2.39 -21.67 -18.17
CA THR A 102 1.64 -22.90 -18.38
C THR A 102 1.07 -22.82 -19.79
N ALA A 103 1.62 -23.62 -20.70
CA ALA A 103 1.08 -23.73 -22.05
C ALA A 103 -0.34 -24.31 -21.94
N PRO A 104 -1.33 -23.81 -22.70
CA PRO A 104 -2.62 -24.45 -22.75
C PRO A 104 -2.47 -25.88 -23.30
N PRO A 105 -3.25 -26.86 -22.80
CA PRO A 105 -3.16 -28.25 -23.26
C PRO A 105 -3.44 -28.32 -24.77
N ARG A 106 -2.59 -29.03 -25.52
CA ARG A 106 -2.82 -29.31 -26.94
C ARG A 106 -4.07 -30.18 -27.04
N VAL A 107 -5.11 -29.66 -27.69
CA VAL A 107 -6.24 -30.46 -28.12
C VAL A 107 -5.73 -31.33 -29.28
N GLU A 108 -5.52 -32.62 -29.03
CA GLU A 108 -5.29 -33.59 -30.10
C GLU A 108 -6.61 -33.77 -30.87
N GLU A 109 -6.71 -33.10 -32.02
CA GLU A 109 -7.77 -33.33 -32.98
C GLU A 109 -7.51 -34.68 -33.66
N ARG A 110 -8.15 -35.73 -33.14
CA ARG A 110 -8.28 -37.03 -33.82
C ARG A 110 -9.55 -37.00 -34.67
N ALA A 111 -9.39 -36.90 -35.98
CA ALA A 111 -10.24 -37.53 -36.99
C ALA A 111 -9.51 -37.55 -38.34
#